data_AF-A0A349PSN5-F1
#
_entry.id   AF-A0A349PSN5-F1
#
_cell.length_a   1.000
_cell.length_b   1.000
_cell.length_c   1.000
_cell.angle_alpha   90.00
_cell.angle_beta   90.00
_cell.angle_gamma   90.00
#
_symmetry.space_group_name_H-M   'P 1'
#
loop_
_entity.id
_entity.type
_entity.pdbx_description
1 polymer ?
#
loop_
_entity_poly.entity_id
_entity_poly.type
_entity_poly.pdbx_seq_one_letter_code
_entity_poly.pdbx_strand_id
1 'polypeptide(L)' 'KRGHRLVADDAVEITRIGSTLSGTAPELIRNYLEVRGVGVIDVEKLFGVGAVQDSTQIDLV' A
#
# COMPACT_ATOMS: atom_id res chain seq x y z
N LYS A 1 -13.07 -7.27 -8.23
CA LYS A 1 -11.92 -7.55 -7.34
C LYS A 1 -10.97 -8.50 -8.07
N ARG A 2 -9.73 -8.09 -8.37
CA ARG A 2 -8.72 -8.93 -9.06
C ARG A 2 -7.77 -9.67 -8.10
N GLY A 3 -8.00 -9.58 -6.78
CA GLY A 3 -7.20 -10.25 -5.76
C GLY A 3 -5.90 -9.53 -5.38
N HIS A 4 -5.60 -8.38 -5.98
CA HIS A 4 -4.44 -7.56 -5.59
C HIS A 4 -4.67 -6.85 -4.25
N ARG A 5 -3.56 -6.50 -3.61
CA ARG A 5 -3.52 -5.84 -2.30
C ARG A 5 -2.83 -4.49 -2.43
N LEU A 6 -3.38 -3.48 -1.77
CA LEU A 6 -2.74 -2.17 -1.62
C LEU A 6 -1.64 -2.27 -0.57
N VAL A 7 -0.45 -1.74 -0.88
CA VAL A 7 0.64 -1.58 0.09
C VAL A 7 0.77 -0.11 0.51
N ALA A 8 0.78 0.80 -0.46
CA ALA A 8 0.93 2.23 -0.24
C ALA A 8 0.32 3.03 -1.41
N ASP A 9 -0.01 4.29 -1.14
CA ASP A 9 -0.41 5.32 -2.10
C ASP A 9 0.34 6.62 -1.76
N ASP A 10 0.58 7.48 -2.76
CA ASP A 10 1.31 8.76 -2.67
C ASP A 10 2.79 8.67 -2.24
N ALA A 11 3.10 8.10 -1.07
CA ALA A 11 4.45 7.93 -0.54
C ALA A 11 4.76 6.47 -0.17
N VAL A 12 5.97 6.03 -0.52
CA VAL A 12 6.47 4.68 -0.22
C VAL A 12 7.78 4.77 0.54
N GLU A 13 7.83 4.17 1.73
CA GLU A 13 9.08 3.96 2.46
C GLU A 13 9.78 2.72 1.89
N ILE A 14 10.99 2.92 1.36
CA ILE A 14 11.78 1.84 0.75
C ILE A 14 12.96 1.50 1.67
N THR A 15 13.04 0.24 2.08
CA THR A 15 14.17 -0.30 2.83
C THR A 15 14.90 -1.35 2.01
N ARG A 16 16.23 -1.26 1.94
CA ARG A 16 17.06 -2.31 1.31
C ARG A 16 17.36 -3.42 2.33
N ILE A 17 17.03 -4.65 1.97
CA ILE A 17 17.31 -5.85 2.79
C ILE A 17 18.19 -6.78 1.98
N GLY A 18 19.51 -6.71 2.21
CA GLY A 18 20.48 -7.42 1.37
C GLY A 18 20.42 -6.94 -0.09
N SER A 19 20.07 -7.84 -1.01
CA SER A 19 19.93 -7.56 -2.44
C SER A 19 18.53 -7.15 -2.87
N THR A 20 17.53 -7.23 -2.00
CA THR A 20 16.13 -6.90 -2.33
C THR A 20 15.72 -5.53 -1.77
N LEU A 21 14.63 -4.99 -2.32
CA LEU A 21 13.98 -3.77 -1.83
C LEU A 21 12.61 -4.14 -1.26
N SER A 22 12.31 -3.66 -0.06
CA SER A 22 10.99 -3.77 0.57
C SER A 22 10.32 -2.40 0.59
N GLY A 23 9.09 -2.31 0.11
CA GLY A 23 8.26 -1.11 0.15
C GLY A 23 7.14 -1.25 1.18
N THR A 24 6.88 -0.19 1.94
CA THR A 24 5.76 -0.08 2.89
C THR A 24 5.16 1.33 2.84
N ALA A 25 3.93 1.49 3.33
CA ALA A 25 3.35 2.81 3.54
C ALA A 25 3.87 3.42 4.86
N PRO A 26 4.16 4.74 4.89
CA PRO A 26 4.29 5.47 6.15
C PRO A 26 3.07 5.23 7.05
N GLU A 27 3.29 5.12 8.36
CA GLU A 27 2.24 4.79 9.32
C GLU A 27 1.03 5.72 9.22
N LEU A 28 1.27 7.02 8.99
CA LEU A 28 0.23 8.05 8.90
C LEU A 28 -0.77 7.81 7.77
N ILE A 29 -0.32 7.28 6.64
CA ILE A 29 -1.15 7.09 5.42
C ILE A 29 -1.43 5.62 5.13
N ARG A 30 -1.15 4.72 6.09
CA ARG A 30 -1.39 3.29 5.93
C ARG A 30 -2.86 3.01 5.66
N ASN A 31 -3.13 2.14 4.68
CA ASN A 31 -4.45 1.71 4.22
C ASN A 31 -5.32 2.82 3.59
N TYR A 32 -4.83 4.06 3.53
CA TYR A 32 -5.54 5.15 2.86
C TYR A 32 -5.18 5.22 1.38
N LEU A 33 -6.16 5.60 0.57
CA LEU A 33 -6.03 5.84 -0.87
C LEU A 33 -6.71 7.16 -1.23
N GLU A 34 -6.05 8.03 -1.98
CA GLU A 34 -6.68 9.24 -2.52
C GLU A 34 -7.40 8.92 -3.83
N VAL A 35 -8.72 9.18 -3.88
CA VAL A 35 -9.50 9.07 -5.11
C VAL A 35 -10.02 10.44 -5.50
N ARG A 36 -9.55 10.97 -6.63
CA ARG A 36 -9.98 12.27 -7.15
C ARG A 36 -11.50 12.34 -7.29
N GLY A 37 -12.10 13.39 -6.72
CA GLY A 37 -13.56 13.60 -6.72
C GLY A 37 -14.33 12.87 -5.61
N VAL A 38 -13.69 11.94 -4.89
CA VAL A 38 -14.26 11.26 -3.71
C VAL A 38 -13.56 11.71 -2.43
N GLY A 39 -12.25 11.93 -2.49
CA GLY A 39 -11.38 12.22 -1.35
C GLY A 39 -10.61 10.98 -0.90
N VAL A 40 -10.14 11.01 0.35
CA VAL A 40 -9.37 9.92 0.96
C VAL A 40 -10.32 8.83 1.46
N ILE A 41 -10.02 7.56 1.11
CA ILE A 41 -10.78 6.40 1.56
C ILE A 41 -9.90 5.41 2.32
N ASP A 42 -10.50 4.67 3.25
CA ASP A 42 -9.86 3.57 3.97
C ASP A 42 -10.14 2.25 3.24
N VAL A 43 -9.11 1.68 2.61
CA VAL A 43 -9.23 0.48 1.77
C VAL A 43 -9.52 -0.76 2.61
N GLU A 44 -8.98 -0.86 3.83
CA GLU A 44 -9.23 -1.98 4.72
C GLU A 44 -10.70 -2.00 5.16
N LYS A 45 -11.26 -0.86 5.58
CA LYS A 45 -12.66 -0.77 6.00
C LYS A 45 -13.64 -1.10 4.86
N LEU A 46 -13.32 -0.72 3.63
CA LEU A 46 -14.22 -0.92 2.49
C LEU A 46 -14.10 -2.30 1.87
N PHE A 47 -12.90 -2.88 1.83
CA PHE A 47 -12.64 -4.11 1.06
C PHE A 47 -12.16 -5.29 1.89
N GLY A 48 -11.90 -5.08 3.19
CA GLY A 48 -11.44 -6.05 4.17
C GLY A 48 -9.91 -6.19 4.23
N VAL A 49 -9.41 -6.86 5.28
CA VAL A 49 -7.98 -7.11 5.51
C VAL A 49 -7.28 -7.77 4.32
N GLY A 50 -7.98 -8.59 3.54
CA GLY A 50 -7.44 -9.24 2.34
C GLY A 50 -7.17 -8.30 1.15
N ALA A 51 -7.54 -7.02 1.25
CA ALA A 51 -7.30 -6.00 0.23
C ALA A 51 -6.08 -5.12 0.52
N VAL A 52 -5.44 -5.26 1.68
CA VAL A 52 -4.25 -4.50 2.09
C VAL A 52 -3.10 -5.44 2.47
N GLN A 53 -1.89 -4.92 2.46
CA GLN A 53 -0.68 -5.64 2.85
C GLN A 53 0.35 -4.64 3.39
N ASP A 54 0.91 -4.90 4.56
CA ASP A 54 1.80 -3.92 5.23
C ASP A 54 3.09 -3.62 4.45
N SER A 55 3.68 -4.62 3.80
CA SER A 55 4.89 -4.44 2.98
C SER A 55 4.98 -5.46 1.87
N THR A 56 5.70 -5.12 0.79
CA THR A 56 6.00 -6.05 -0.30
C THR A 56 7.43 -5.89 -0.78
N GLN A 57 8.01 -6.98 -1.29
CA GLN A 57 9.22 -6.89 -2.09
C GLN A 57 8.90 -6.16 -3.41
N ILE A 58 9.81 -5.27 -3.83
CA ILE A 58 9.72 -4.53 -5.09
C ILE A 58 10.55 -5.28 -6.14
N ASP A 59 9.86 -6.00 -7.01
CA ASP A 59 10.47 -6.82 -8.06
C ASP A 59 10.51 -6.14 -9.44
N LEU A 60 9.65 -5.14 -9.65
CA LEU A 60 9.51 -4.42 -10.92
C LEU A 60 9.23 -2.94 -10.65
N VAL A 61 9.77 -2.07 -11.52
CA VAL A 61 9.52 -0.62 -11.57
C VAL A 61 9.05 -0.25 -12.96
#